data_AF-A0AAJ2TN48-F1
#
_entry.id   AF-A0AAJ2TN48-F1
#
_cell.length_a   1.000
_cell.length_b   1.000
_cell.length_c   1.000
_cell.angle_alpha   90.00
_cell.angle_beta   90.00
_cell.angle_gamma   90.00
#
_symmetry.space_group_name_H-M   'P 1'
#
loop_
_entity.id
_entity.type
_entity.pdbx_description
1 polymer ?
#
loop_
_entity_poly.entity_id
_entity_poly.type
_entity_poly.pdbx_seq_one_letter_code
_entity_poly.pdbx_strand_id
1 'polypeptide(L)'
;MSKSSAEVRWLTFRLMNGQSIGPDRLKDGWVIASETRHCGVRREAIEGAGVVYALYAPANLASPRRAEMRMREFLMSSGYTFTMGTLGG
;
A
#
# COMPACT_ATOMS: atom_id res chain seq x y z
N MET A 1 -10.80 2.34 27.25
CA MET A 1 -11.42 2.34 25.91
C MET A 1 -10.32 2.59 24.89
N SER A 2 -9.68 1.52 24.41
CA SER A 2 -8.59 1.62 23.44
C SER A 2 -9.17 2.18 22.15
N LYS A 3 -8.79 3.39 21.74
CA LYS A 3 -9.06 3.86 20.38
C LYS A 3 -8.41 2.82 19.47
N SER A 4 -9.21 1.96 18.84
CA SER A 4 -8.78 1.30 17.60
C SER A 4 -8.34 2.46 16.71
N SER A 5 -7.02 2.60 16.54
CA SER A 5 -6.46 3.51 15.56
C SER A 5 -6.86 2.89 14.22
N ALA A 6 -8.07 3.22 13.76
CA ALA A 6 -8.64 2.62 12.57
C ALA A 6 -7.65 2.90 11.44
N GLU A 7 -7.09 1.83 10.88
CA GLU A 7 -6.14 1.98 9.79
C GLU A 7 -6.90 2.58 8.61
N VAL A 8 -6.44 3.72 8.12
CA VAL A 8 -7.03 4.41 6.97
C VAL A 8 -6.31 3.96 5.71
N ARG A 9 -7.03 3.91 4.59
CA ARG A 9 -6.46 3.57 3.29
C ARG A 9 -5.64 4.77 2.79
N TRP A 10 -4.34 4.60 2.70
CA TRP A 10 -3.40 5.63 2.27
C TRP A 10 -3.11 5.59 0.77
N LEU A 11 -2.78 4.40 0.28
CA LEU A 11 -2.36 4.20 -1.10
C LEU A 11 -3.16 3.07 -1.72
N THR A 12 -3.41 3.19 -3.02
CA THR A 12 -3.82 2.08 -3.87
C THR A 12 -2.88 1.97 -5.04
N PHE A 13 -2.62 0.75 -5.48
CA PHE A 13 -1.90 0.53 -6.72
C PHE A 13 -2.41 -0.70 -7.46
N ARG A 14 -2.13 -0.73 -8.76
CA ARG A 14 -2.43 -1.86 -9.64
C ARG A 14 -1.11 -2.34 -10.23
N LEU A 15 -0.96 -3.65 -10.29
CA LEU A 15 0.13 -4.28 -11.01
C LEU A 15 -0.31 -4.55 -12.45
N MET A 16 0.59 -4.28 -13.39
CA MET A 16 0.34 -4.42 -14.83
C MET A 16 0.84 -5.79 -15.32
N ASN A 17 0.55 -6.12 -16.58
CA ASN A 17 1.11 -7.29 -17.27
C ASN A 17 0.84 -8.63 -16.56
N GLY A 18 -0.31 -8.76 -15.87
CA GLY A 18 -0.66 -9.97 -15.11
C GLY A 18 0.20 -10.21 -13.86
N GLN A 19 1.05 -9.25 -13.47
CA GLN A 19 1.89 -9.37 -12.28
C GLN A 19 1.04 -9.43 -11.01
N SER A 20 1.52 -10.19 -10.03
CA SER A 20 0.91 -10.28 -8.70
C SER A 20 1.97 -10.20 -7.61
N ILE A 21 1.55 -9.78 -6.43
CA ILE A 21 2.37 -9.76 -5.23
C ILE A 21 1.61 -10.44 -4.10
N GLY A 22 2.28 -11.36 -3.40
CA GLY A 22 1.72 -12.04 -2.24
C GLY A 22 1.51 -11.07 -1.07
N PRO A 23 0.51 -11.34 -0.20
CA PRO A 23 0.17 -10.47 0.91
C PRO A 23 1.34 -10.25 1.87
N ASP A 24 2.14 -11.27 2.17
CA ASP A 24 3.27 -11.16 3.10
C ASP A 24 4.37 -10.24 2.57
N ARG A 25 4.81 -10.47 1.32
CA ARG A 25 5.81 -9.62 0.65
C ARG A 25 5.33 -8.17 0.55
N LEU A 26 4.05 -7.97 0.26
CA LEU A 26 3.45 -6.63 0.20
C LEU A 26 3.42 -5.97 1.58
N LYS A 27 3.04 -6.73 2.60
CA LYS A 27 2.99 -6.28 3.99
C LYS A 27 4.38 -5.89 4.50
N ASP A 28 5.40 -6.69 4.23
CA ASP A 28 6.79 -6.39 4.61
C ASP A 28 7.29 -5.10 3.96
N GLY A 29 7.07 -4.95 2.64
CA GLY A 29 7.39 -3.73 1.92
C GLY A 29 6.68 -2.51 2.51
N TRP A 30 5.41 -2.64 2.88
CA TRP A 30 4.63 -1.55 3.46
C TRP A 30 5.06 -1.18 4.90
N VAL A 31 5.42 -2.16 5.73
CA VAL A 31 5.97 -1.91 7.08
C VAL A 31 7.24 -1.06 6.99
N ILE A 32 8.14 -1.40 6.05
CA ILE A 32 9.39 -0.65 5.84
C ILE A 32 9.09 0.75 5.29
N ALA A 33 8.23 0.85 4.26
CA ALA A 33 7.91 2.11 3.63
C ALA A 33 7.23 3.11 4.59
N SER A 34 6.24 2.63 5.35
CA SER A 34 5.46 3.43 6.30
C SER A 34 6.14 3.67 7.65
N GLU A 35 7.27 3.01 7.91
CA GLU A 35 8.00 3.08 9.20
C GLU A 35 7.14 2.72 10.42
N THR A 36 6.12 1.87 10.22
CA THR A 36 5.25 1.39 11.31
C THR A 36 4.83 -0.05 11.08
N ARG A 37 4.73 -0.83 12.17
CA ARG A 37 4.17 -2.19 12.16
C ARG A 37 2.64 -2.19 12.23
N HIS A 38 2.06 -1.10 12.73
CA HIS A 38 0.62 -0.85 12.72
C HIS A 38 0.24 -0.41 11.31
N CYS A 39 0.03 -1.36 10.43
CA CYS A 39 -0.41 -1.12 9.07
C CYS A 39 -1.10 -2.38 8.51
N GLY A 40 -1.71 -2.29 7.34
CA GLY A 40 -2.42 -3.39 6.72
C GLY A 40 -2.30 -3.35 5.21
N VAL A 41 -2.51 -4.50 4.57
CA VAL A 41 -2.55 -4.61 3.11
C VAL A 41 -3.74 -5.45 2.70
N ARG A 42 -4.41 -5.08 1.61
CA ARG A 42 -5.55 -5.84 1.09
C ARG A 42 -5.47 -5.94 -0.42
N ARG A 43 -5.77 -7.12 -0.93
CA ARG A 43 -5.98 -7.37 -2.36
C ARG A 43 -7.48 -7.37 -2.63
N GLU A 44 -7.93 -6.45 -3.47
CA GLU A 44 -9.33 -6.21 -3.78
C GLU A 44 -9.57 -6.49 -5.26
N ALA A 45 -10.58 -7.30 -5.55
CA ALA A 45 -11.10 -7.44 -6.90
C ALA A 45 -12.20 -6.40 -7.09
N ILE A 46 -11.98 -5.43 -7.97
CA ILE A 46 -12.96 -4.40 -8.32
C ILE A 46 -13.55 -4.75 -9.68
N GLU A 47 -14.87 -4.86 -9.74
CA GLU A 47 -15.59 -5.10 -10.98
C GLU A 47 -15.24 -4.02 -12.03
N GLY A 48 -14.91 -4.44 -13.25
CA GLY A 48 -14.48 -3.54 -14.34
C GLY A 48 -13.08 -2.93 -14.19
N ALA A 49 -12.51 -2.85 -12.98
CA ALA A 49 -11.18 -2.28 -12.74
C ALA A 49 -10.10 -3.32 -12.40
N GLY A 50 -10.46 -4.59 -12.23
CA GLY A 50 -9.52 -5.68 -11.96
C GLY A 50 -8.96 -5.65 -10.53
N VAL A 51 -7.73 -6.14 -10.36
CA VAL A 51 -7.10 -6.27 -9.04
C VAL A 51 -6.46 -4.96 -8.60
N VAL A 52 -6.81 -4.50 -7.40
CA VAL A 52 -6.22 -3.35 -6.71
C VAL A 52 -5.61 -3.80 -5.39
N TYR A 53 -4.43 -3.29 -5.08
CA TYR A 53 -3.77 -3.47 -3.79
C TYR A 53 -3.95 -2.19 -2.98
N ALA A 54 -4.56 -2.30 -1.80
CA ALA A 54 -4.80 -1.20 -0.89
C ALA A 54 -3.86 -1.30 0.33
N LEU A 55 -3.24 -0.18 0.69
CA LEU A 55 -2.29 -0.06 1.80
C LEU A 55 -2.90 0.79 2.89
N TYR A 56 -2.95 0.26 4.10
CA TYR A 56 -3.60 0.84 5.27
C TYR A 56 -2.55 1.20 6.32
N ALA A 57 -2.71 2.33 7.00
CA ALA A 57 -1.86 2.74 8.12
C ALA A 57 -2.65 3.71 9.03
N PRO A 58 -2.19 4.02 10.25
CA PRO A 58 -2.79 5.04 11.10
C PRO A 58 -2.96 6.37 10.37
N ALA A 59 -4.01 7.11 10.73
CA ALA A 59 -4.30 8.43 10.16
C ALA A 59 -3.19 9.46 10.42
N ASN A 60 -2.40 9.28 11.47
CA ASN A 60 -1.27 10.14 11.84
C ASN A 60 0.08 9.60 11.33
N LEU A 61 0.10 8.98 10.15
CA LEU A 61 1.33 8.51 9.52
C LEU A 61 2.35 9.66 9.43
N ALA A 62 3.53 9.47 10.03
CA ALA A 62 4.48 10.56 10.30
C ALA A 62 5.02 11.23 9.03
N SER A 63 5.11 10.52 7.91
CA SER A 63 5.60 11.07 6.63
C SER A 63 4.93 10.38 5.44
N PRO A 64 3.69 10.75 5.08
CA PRO A 64 2.92 10.08 4.04
C PRO A 64 3.61 10.10 2.67
N ARG A 65 4.18 11.26 2.29
CA ARG A 65 4.92 11.41 1.03
C ARG A 65 6.16 10.53 0.98
N ARG A 66 6.90 10.37 2.09
CA ARG A 66 8.07 9.47 2.14
C ARG A 66 7.64 8.02 2.06
N ALA A 67 6.54 7.65 2.72
CA ALA A 67 5.99 6.31 2.65
C ALA A 67 5.56 5.94 1.22
N GLU A 68 4.92 6.86 0.50
CA GLU A 68 4.62 6.67 -0.93
C GLU A 68 5.89 6.49 -1.77
N MET A 69 6.89 7.38 -1.65
CA MET A 69 8.13 7.29 -2.43
C MET A 69 8.87 5.97 -2.19
N ARG A 70 8.99 5.54 -0.93
CA ARG A 70 9.60 4.26 -0.58
C ARG A 70 8.81 3.07 -1.12
N MET A 71 7.48 3.16 -1.11
CA MET A 71 6.65 2.10 -1.67
C MET A 71 6.81 2.02 -3.20
N ARG A 72 6.90 3.16 -3.89
CA ARG A 72 7.22 3.21 -5.32
C ARG A 72 8.58 2.57 -5.60
N GLU A 73 9.60 2.93 -4.83
CA GLU A 73 10.95 2.38 -4.95
C GLU A 73 10.98 0.87 -4.70
N PHE A 74 10.30 0.38 -3.67
CA PHE A 74 10.14 -1.06 -3.40
C PHE A 74 9.54 -1.82 -4.58
N LEU A 75 8.46 -1.27 -5.19
CA LEU A 75 7.82 -1.90 -6.33
C LEU A 75 8.73 -1.88 -7.57
N MET A 76 9.38 -0.75 -7.84
CA MET A 76 10.31 -0.59 -8.98
C MET A 76 11.53 -1.53 -8.84
N SER A 77 12.20 -1.54 -7.69
CA SER A 77 13.36 -2.40 -7.41
C SER A 77 13.00 -3.89 -7.44
N SER A 78 11.74 -4.23 -7.15
CA SER A 78 11.21 -5.60 -7.26
C SER A 78 10.81 -6.01 -8.68
N GLY A 79 10.97 -5.13 -9.68
CA GLY A 79 10.63 -5.40 -11.09
C GLY A 79 9.14 -5.29 -11.42
N TYR A 80 8.35 -4.65 -10.56
CA TYR A 80 6.93 -4.45 -10.82
C TYR A 80 6.68 -3.23 -11.71
N THR A 81 5.81 -3.41 -12.69
CA THR A 81 5.20 -2.31 -13.45
C THR A 81 3.85 -2.01 -12.82
N PHE A 82 3.61 -0.75 -12.43
CA PHE A 82 2.42 -0.40 -11.64
C PHE A 82 1.90 1.00 -11.92
N THR A 83 0.61 1.19 -11.63
CA THR A 83 0.00 2.51 -11.45
C THR A 83 -0.34 2.69 -9.97
N MET A 84 -0.09 3.86 -9.40
CA MET A 84 -0.32 4.12 -7.98
C MET A 84 -1.10 5.42 -7.81
N GLY A 85 -2.18 5.36 -7.03
CA GLY A 85 -3.00 6.48 -6.63
C GLY A 85 -2.89 6.73 -5.12
N THR A 86 -2.81 8.01 -4.76
CA THR A 86 -2.90 8.50 -3.38
C THR A 86 -4.34 8.94 -3.11
N LEU A 87 -4.96 8.48 -2.02
CA LEU A 87 -6.31 8.93 -1.64
C LEU A 87 -6.32 10.20 -0.78
N GLY A 88 -5.23 10.99 -0.79
CA GLY A 88 -5.11 12.22 -0.02
C GLY A 88 -4.24 13.23 -0.74
N GLY A 89 -4.84 13.93 -1.70
CA GLY A 89 -4.37 15.19 -2.29
C GLY A 89 -5.55 16.12 -2.40
#